data_AF-A0A7W1KGA3-F1
#
_entry.id   AF-A0A7W1KGA3-F1
#
_cell.length_a   1.000
_cell.length_b   1.000
_cell.length_c   1.000
_cell.angle_alpha   90.00
_cell.angle_beta   90.00
_cell.angle_gamma   90.00
#
_symmetry.space_group_name_H-M   'P 1'
#
loop_
_entity.id
_entity.type
_entity.pdbx_description
1 polymer ?
#
loop_
_entity_poly.entity_id
_entity_poly.type
_entity_poly.pdbx_seq_one_letter_code
_entity_poly.pdbx_strand_id
1 'polypeptide(L)'
;MRVNVKQASRFLVPRLFISFLLVFGLGYLFIIQPKQTADSSIRNHIEDVQNMDQALQNARERLKSLPDPQTIALGKPAARTYAAQLNEAKGAFDASQIQIPKPIKNRSQDKRIAKFNLIVASSGYQSSIASATSILKSDRGFLFYQAATMNALANLLAYDPGFDLSSDDQQELYQRLVAAQGGLDRTMKRLKDVANYENDKNLGQLILLVGQLQEVRQKLSENLDSPDFLLRKQEYIALVQTAQADVIKNRSAFWVPEKNKLVAATNQRHQNLQIHLRLLQSVRD
;
A
#
# COMPACT_ATOMS: atom_id res chain seq x y z
N MET A 1 75.22 29.37 -35.26
CA MET A 1 74.38 28.17 -35.49
C MET A 1 72.94 28.63 -35.70
N ARG A 2 72.50 28.82 -36.95
CA ARG A 2 71.12 29.26 -37.25
C ARG A 2 70.22 28.03 -37.23
N VAL A 3 69.38 27.90 -36.21
CA VAL A 3 68.36 26.85 -36.16
C VAL A 3 67.40 27.07 -37.34
N ASN A 4 67.28 26.08 -38.22
CA ASN A 4 66.40 26.15 -39.38
C ASN A 4 64.94 26.00 -38.91
N VAL A 5 64.29 27.14 -38.66
CA VAL A 5 62.95 27.25 -38.04
C VAL A 5 61.88 26.42 -38.76
N LYS A 6 62.01 26.23 -40.08
CA LYS A 6 61.09 25.38 -40.88
C LYS A 6 61.24 23.88 -40.61
N GLN A 7 62.44 23.40 -40.29
CA GLN A 7 62.66 22.00 -39.92
C GLN A 7 62.25 21.75 -38.47
N ALA A 8 62.59 22.66 -37.55
CA ALA A 8 62.20 22.52 -36.14
C ALA A 8 60.67 22.51 -35.95
N SER A 9 59.93 23.37 -36.65
CA SER A 9 58.46 23.43 -36.59
C SER A 9 57.77 22.17 -37.12
N ARG A 10 58.28 21.55 -38.20
CA ARG A 10 57.73 20.29 -38.75
C ARG A 10 57.82 19.11 -37.77
N PHE A 11 58.78 19.11 -36.84
CA PHE A 11 58.94 18.05 -35.84
C PHE A 11 58.30 18.40 -34.48
N LEU A 12 58.31 19.67 -34.08
CA LEU A 12 57.79 20.10 -32.77
C LEU A 12 56.27 20.24 -32.74
N VAL A 13 55.65 20.80 -33.78
CA VAL A 13 54.20 21.08 -33.79
C VAL A 13 53.36 19.80 -33.70
N PRO A 14 53.62 18.72 -34.45
CA PRO A 14 52.86 17.47 -34.33
C PRO A 14 53.03 16.83 -32.95
N ARG A 15 54.23 16.88 -32.36
CA ARG A 15 54.50 16.34 -31.02
C ARG A 15 53.75 17.12 -29.94
N LEU A 16 53.76 18.44 -30.01
CA LEU A 16 52.98 19.29 -29.10
C LEU A 16 51.48 19.05 -29.25
N PHE A 17 50.99 18.86 -30.47
CA PHE A 17 49.58 18.56 -30.73
C PHE A 17 49.17 17.18 -30.19
N ILE A 18 50.02 16.15 -30.35
CA ILE A 18 49.79 14.82 -29.77
C ILE A 18 49.83 14.88 -28.23
N SER A 19 50.80 15.59 -27.65
CA SER A 19 50.86 15.79 -26.19
C SER A 19 49.65 16.55 -25.67
N PHE A 20 49.16 17.56 -26.41
CA PHE A 20 47.94 18.28 -26.08
C PHE A 20 46.72 17.35 -26.12
N LEU A 21 46.56 16.54 -27.17
CA LEU A 21 45.48 15.55 -27.28
C LEU A 21 45.54 14.49 -26.16
N LEU A 22 46.74 14.03 -25.79
CA LEU A 22 46.93 13.10 -24.68
C LEU A 22 46.53 13.73 -23.34
N VAL A 23 47.00 14.95 -23.05
CA VAL A 23 46.62 15.66 -21.81
C VAL A 23 45.11 15.93 -21.77
N PHE A 24 44.51 16.31 -22.90
CA PHE A 24 43.08 16.59 -22.99
C PHE A 24 42.24 15.31 -22.87
N GLY A 25 42.65 14.22 -23.55
CA GLY A 25 42.00 12.91 -23.48
C GLY A 25 42.12 12.26 -22.10
N LEU A 26 43.30 12.35 -21.46
CA LEU A 26 43.49 11.90 -20.08
C LEU A 26 42.68 12.78 -19.11
N GLY A 27 42.67 14.10 -19.28
CA GLY A 27 41.83 15.00 -18.50
C GLY A 27 40.34 14.65 -18.61
N TYR A 28 39.88 14.31 -19.81
CA TYR A 28 38.50 13.87 -20.02
C TYR A 28 38.18 12.55 -19.29
N LEU A 29 39.04 11.53 -19.43
CA LEU A 29 38.85 10.20 -18.83
C LEU A 29 38.99 10.20 -17.30
N PHE A 30 39.90 11.01 -16.75
CA PHE A 30 40.21 11.01 -15.31
C PHE A 30 39.40 12.04 -14.52
N ILE A 31 38.87 13.09 -15.17
CA ILE A 31 38.20 14.21 -14.48
C ILE A 31 36.76 14.39 -14.97
N ILE A 32 36.52 14.52 -16.28
CA ILE A 32 35.20 14.90 -16.82
C ILE A 32 34.21 13.73 -16.75
N GLN A 33 34.57 12.56 -17.28
CA GLN A 33 33.70 11.39 -17.29
C GLN A 33 33.31 10.91 -15.88
N PRO A 34 34.24 10.78 -14.90
CA PRO A 34 33.88 10.42 -13.53
C PRO A 34 32.96 11.44 -12.85
N LYS A 35 33.12 12.73 -13.15
CA LYS A 35 32.26 13.79 -12.62
C LYS A 35 30.84 13.70 -13.17
N GLN A 36 30.68 13.48 -14.48
CA GLN A 36 29.37 13.30 -15.09
C GLN A 36 28.64 12.06 -14.55
N THR A 37 29.34 10.94 -14.36
CA THR A 37 28.74 9.73 -13.76
C THR A 37 28.34 9.96 -12.29
N ALA A 38 29.15 10.69 -11.53
CA ALA A 38 28.81 11.06 -10.16
C ALA A 38 27.58 11.97 -10.10
N ASP A 39 27.54 13.00 -10.93
CA ASP A 39 26.41 13.94 -11.01
C ASP A 39 25.10 13.21 -11.39
N SER A 40 25.14 12.28 -12.35
CA SER A 40 23.96 11.46 -12.71
C SER A 40 23.53 10.54 -11.57
N SER A 41 24.47 9.90 -10.88
CA SER A 41 24.16 9.00 -9.77
C SER A 41 23.54 9.74 -8.58
N ILE A 42 24.06 10.93 -8.26
CA ILE A 42 23.53 11.79 -7.19
C ILE A 42 22.13 12.26 -7.57
N ARG A 43 21.94 12.77 -8.80
CA ARG A 43 20.65 13.27 -9.27
C ARG A 43 19.57 12.19 -9.25
N ASN A 44 19.86 11.02 -9.82
CA ASN A 44 18.89 9.92 -9.88
C ASN A 44 18.50 9.47 -8.47
N HIS A 45 19.46 9.37 -7.55
CA HIS A 45 19.16 8.98 -6.18
C HIS A 45 18.32 10.03 -5.44
N ILE A 46 18.57 11.33 -5.66
CA ILE A 46 17.73 12.40 -5.12
C ILE A 46 16.29 12.26 -5.65
N GLU A 47 16.13 12.02 -6.94
CA GLU A 47 14.83 11.84 -7.58
C GLU A 47 14.07 10.62 -7.01
N ASP A 48 14.76 9.49 -6.82
CA ASP A 48 14.16 8.30 -6.17
C ASP A 48 13.63 8.62 -4.77
N VAL A 49 14.40 9.38 -3.98
CA VAL A 49 14.00 9.79 -2.62
C VAL A 49 12.82 10.78 -2.66
N GLN A 50 12.80 11.69 -3.63
CA GLN A 50 11.68 12.61 -3.85
C GLN A 50 10.40 11.85 -4.22
N ASN A 51 10.50 10.84 -5.07
CA ASN A 51 9.36 10.00 -5.46
C ASN A 51 8.79 9.26 -4.24
N MET A 52 9.64 8.77 -3.34
CA MET A 52 9.18 8.13 -2.10
C MET A 52 8.58 9.13 -1.10
N ASP A 53 9.11 10.35 -1.01
CA ASP A 53 8.51 11.44 -0.21
C ASP A 53 7.09 11.74 -0.68
N GLN A 54 6.92 11.90 -1.99
CA GLN A 54 5.62 12.10 -2.61
C GLN A 54 4.69 10.91 -2.40
N ALA A 55 5.19 9.68 -2.49
CA ALA A 55 4.41 8.48 -2.21
C ALA A 55 3.90 8.44 -0.76
N LEU A 56 4.73 8.80 0.22
CA LEU A 56 4.31 8.90 1.63
C LEU A 56 3.23 9.96 1.84
N GLN A 57 3.38 11.13 1.21
CA GLN A 57 2.37 12.18 1.26
C GLN A 57 1.05 11.71 0.64
N ASN A 58 1.10 11.12 -0.55
CA ASN A 58 -0.07 10.59 -1.26
C ASN A 58 -0.76 9.49 -0.47
N ALA A 59 -0.01 8.54 0.09
CA ALA A 59 -0.51 7.48 0.96
C ALA A 59 -1.24 8.06 2.18
N ARG A 60 -0.65 9.06 2.85
CA ARG A 60 -1.24 9.72 4.01
C ARG A 60 -2.57 10.40 3.67
N GLU A 61 -2.60 11.20 2.61
CA GLU A 61 -3.84 11.89 2.21
C GLU A 61 -4.90 10.90 1.71
N ARG A 62 -4.48 9.84 1.01
CA ARG A 62 -5.39 8.78 0.60
C ARG A 62 -6.01 8.09 1.80
N LEU A 63 -5.22 7.64 2.79
CA LEU A 63 -5.74 7.02 4.01
C LEU A 63 -6.75 7.90 4.74
N LYS A 64 -6.47 9.21 4.89
CA LYS A 64 -7.41 10.13 5.54
C LYS A 64 -8.75 10.18 4.82
N SER A 65 -8.73 10.21 3.49
CA SER A 65 -9.93 10.31 2.64
C SER A 65 -10.80 9.07 2.62
N LEU A 66 -10.30 7.90 3.03
CA LEU A 66 -11.05 6.65 2.93
C LEU A 66 -12.20 6.58 3.95
N PRO A 67 -13.40 6.18 3.49
CA PRO A 67 -14.61 6.20 4.32
C PRO A 67 -14.56 5.16 5.44
N ASP A 68 -15.30 5.45 6.51
CA ASP A 68 -15.59 4.49 7.58
C ASP A 68 -16.60 3.44 7.08
N PRO A 69 -16.43 2.14 7.39
CA PRO A 69 -17.46 1.12 7.19
C PRO A 69 -18.87 1.51 7.68
N GLN A 70 -19.02 2.38 8.69
CA GLN A 70 -20.33 2.90 9.13
C GLN A 70 -21.15 3.59 8.04
N THR A 71 -20.51 4.03 6.95
CA THR A 71 -21.21 4.64 5.81
C THR A 71 -21.95 3.64 4.92
N ILE A 72 -21.77 2.33 5.14
CA ILE A 72 -22.37 1.27 4.33
C ILE A 72 -23.84 1.08 4.73
N ALA A 73 -24.75 1.29 3.78
CA ALA A 73 -26.16 1.00 3.96
C ALA A 73 -26.43 -0.51 3.94
N LEU A 74 -27.17 -1.00 4.94
CA LEU A 74 -27.61 -2.39 5.05
C LEU A 74 -28.62 -2.75 3.95
N GLY A 75 -28.64 -4.02 3.52
CA GLY A 75 -29.55 -4.52 2.47
C GLY A 75 -29.25 -3.98 1.07
N LYS A 76 -28.12 -3.28 0.88
CA LYS A 76 -27.67 -2.77 -0.42
C LYS A 76 -26.31 -3.37 -0.78
N PRO A 77 -25.95 -3.45 -2.08
CA PRO A 77 -24.65 -3.96 -2.52
C PRO A 77 -23.46 -3.01 -2.21
N ALA A 78 -23.59 -2.12 -1.22
CA ALA A 78 -22.62 -1.08 -0.89
C ALA A 78 -21.29 -1.62 -0.34
N ALA A 79 -21.28 -2.80 0.29
CA ALA A 79 -20.05 -3.42 0.80
C ALA A 79 -19.06 -3.82 -0.30
N ARG A 80 -19.55 -4.23 -1.50
CA ARG A 80 -18.68 -4.51 -2.66
C ARG A 80 -18.07 -3.23 -3.20
N THR A 81 -18.88 -2.18 -3.32
CA THR A 81 -18.41 -0.85 -3.75
C THR A 81 -17.34 -0.32 -2.79
N TYR A 82 -17.57 -0.44 -1.48
CA TYR A 82 -16.58 -0.08 -0.46
C TYR A 82 -15.27 -0.85 -0.63
N ALA A 83 -15.34 -2.18 -0.80
CA ALA A 83 -14.15 -3.00 -1.02
C ALA A 83 -13.41 -2.65 -2.34
N ALA A 84 -14.15 -2.30 -3.40
CA ALA A 84 -13.58 -1.82 -4.66
C ALA A 84 -12.83 -0.49 -4.48
N GLN A 85 -13.42 0.47 -3.76
CA GLN A 85 -12.76 1.75 -3.44
C GLN A 85 -11.45 1.54 -2.67
N LEU A 86 -11.43 0.59 -1.72
CA LEU A 86 -10.20 0.22 -1.01
C LEU A 86 -9.16 -0.42 -1.94
N ASN A 87 -9.59 -1.23 -2.91
CA ASN A 87 -8.71 -1.84 -3.90
C ASN A 87 -8.10 -0.80 -4.85
N GLU A 88 -8.89 0.15 -5.31
CA GLU A 88 -8.45 1.24 -6.19
C GLU A 88 -7.47 2.19 -5.49
N ALA A 89 -7.65 2.40 -4.18
CA ALA A 89 -6.76 3.24 -3.39
C ALA A 89 -5.31 2.73 -3.33
N LYS A 90 -5.06 1.44 -3.61
CA LYS A 90 -3.76 0.79 -3.43
C LYS A 90 -2.62 1.41 -4.25
N GLY A 91 -2.92 1.93 -5.44
CA GLY A 91 -1.90 2.55 -6.30
C GLY A 91 -1.22 3.76 -5.66
N ALA A 92 -1.83 4.38 -4.64
CA ALA A 92 -1.23 5.49 -3.89
C ALA A 92 -0.14 5.04 -2.90
N PHE A 93 0.03 3.73 -2.67
CA PHE A 93 0.94 3.16 -1.67
C PHE A 93 2.13 2.44 -2.29
N ASP A 94 2.24 2.46 -3.62
CA ASP A 94 3.36 1.87 -4.33
C ASP A 94 4.47 2.90 -4.49
N ALA A 95 5.64 2.56 -3.95
CA ALA A 95 6.90 3.22 -4.28
C ALA A 95 7.89 2.13 -4.71
N SER A 96 8.69 2.43 -5.74
CA SER A 96 9.84 1.60 -6.09
C SER A 96 10.78 1.50 -4.89
N GLN A 97 11.26 0.29 -4.60
CA GLN A 97 12.25 0.10 -3.56
C GLN A 97 13.53 0.86 -3.94
N ILE A 98 13.87 1.88 -3.13
CA ILE A 98 15.08 2.67 -3.35
C ILE A 98 16.29 1.80 -3.05
N GLN A 99 17.19 1.66 -4.03
CA GLN A 99 18.50 1.06 -3.81
C GLN A 99 19.43 2.12 -3.22
N ILE A 100 20.02 1.83 -2.05
CA ILE A 100 21.04 2.70 -1.48
C ILE A 100 22.30 2.59 -2.34
N PRO A 101 22.79 3.68 -2.95
CA PRO A 101 23.95 3.64 -3.82
C PRO A 101 25.21 3.34 -3.01
N LYS A 102 26.15 2.63 -3.64
CA LYS A 102 27.49 2.47 -3.09
C LYS A 102 28.21 3.83 -3.09
N PRO A 103 29.14 4.07 -2.14
CA PRO A 103 29.93 5.30 -2.13
C PRO A 103 30.63 5.54 -3.48
N ILE A 104 30.46 6.73 -4.03
CA ILE A 104 31.03 7.15 -5.30
C ILE A 104 32.52 7.46 -5.09
N LYS A 105 33.40 6.95 -5.95
CA LYS A 105 34.85 7.27 -5.88
C LYS A 105 35.08 8.74 -6.20
N ASN A 106 35.61 9.50 -5.25
CA ASN A 106 35.88 10.93 -5.41
C ASN A 106 37.24 11.23 -6.08
N ARG A 107 37.39 10.83 -7.35
CA ARG A 107 38.65 11.04 -8.11
C ARG A 107 38.90 12.51 -8.45
N SER A 108 37.85 13.32 -8.51
CA SER A 108 37.88 14.74 -8.86
C SER A 108 38.00 15.69 -7.65
N GLN A 109 38.10 15.16 -6.42
CA GLN A 109 38.09 15.93 -5.17
C GLN A 109 36.86 16.86 -5.04
N ASP A 110 35.72 16.48 -5.63
CA ASP A 110 34.47 17.23 -5.56
C ASP A 110 33.88 17.10 -4.15
N LYS A 111 33.72 18.23 -3.45
CA LYS A 111 33.16 18.28 -2.09
C LYS A 111 31.72 17.74 -2.03
N ARG A 112 30.96 17.86 -3.13
CA ARG A 112 29.58 17.34 -3.23
C ARG A 112 29.58 15.82 -3.14
N ILE A 113 30.51 15.14 -3.81
CA ILE A 113 30.65 13.67 -3.75
C ILE A 113 30.95 13.20 -2.33
N ALA A 114 31.86 13.90 -1.62
CA ALA A 114 32.17 13.57 -0.24
C ALA A 114 30.94 13.72 0.68
N LYS A 115 30.20 14.83 0.55
CA LYS A 115 28.98 15.10 1.31
C LYS A 115 27.88 14.09 1.00
N PHE A 116 27.67 13.75 -0.27
CA PHE A 116 26.74 12.70 -0.69
C PHE A 116 27.07 11.36 -0.02
N ASN A 117 28.32 10.92 -0.13
CA ASN A 117 28.78 9.65 0.45
C ASN A 117 28.56 9.59 1.97
N LEU A 118 28.81 10.69 2.69
CA LEU A 118 28.56 10.77 4.13
C LEU A 118 27.07 10.62 4.46
N ILE A 119 26.18 11.24 3.69
CA ILE A 119 24.73 11.15 3.90
C ILE A 119 24.25 9.71 3.65
N VAL A 120 24.58 9.13 2.49
CA VAL A 120 24.06 7.80 2.10
C VAL A 120 24.65 6.66 2.94
N ALA A 121 25.85 6.85 3.52
CA ALA A 121 26.46 5.92 4.45
C ALA A 121 25.91 6.04 5.88
N SER A 122 25.16 7.09 6.21
CA SER A 122 24.64 7.29 7.56
C SER A 122 23.53 6.27 7.88
N SER A 123 23.60 5.67 9.08
CA SER A 123 22.60 4.73 9.57
C SER A 123 21.21 5.36 9.67
N GLY A 124 21.14 6.65 10.05
CA GLY A 124 19.90 7.41 10.09
C GLY A 124 19.21 7.48 8.74
N TYR A 125 19.95 7.80 7.68
CA TYR A 125 19.41 7.83 6.32
C TYR A 125 18.90 6.46 5.88
N GLN A 126 19.73 5.42 6.00
CA GLN A 126 19.37 4.07 5.58
C GLN A 126 18.13 3.55 6.34
N SER A 127 18.05 3.83 7.63
CA SER A 127 16.88 3.52 8.46
C SER A 127 15.63 4.30 8.01
N SER A 128 15.79 5.58 7.64
CA SER A 128 14.69 6.39 7.10
C SER A 128 14.13 5.81 5.80
N ILE A 129 15.00 5.37 4.87
CA ILE A 129 14.57 4.75 3.61
C ILE A 129 13.87 3.40 3.88
N ALA A 130 14.46 2.56 4.72
CA ALA A 130 13.88 1.26 5.05
C ALA A 130 12.52 1.40 5.75
N SER A 131 12.40 2.33 6.69
CA SER A 131 11.16 2.57 7.43
C SER A 131 10.06 3.19 6.57
N ALA A 132 10.41 4.09 5.63
CA ALA A 132 9.49 4.62 4.62
C ALA A 132 8.93 3.51 3.71
N THR A 133 9.81 2.62 3.22
CA THR A 133 9.40 1.47 2.40
C THR A 133 8.48 0.53 3.19
N SER A 134 8.85 0.26 4.45
CA SER A 134 8.07 -0.62 5.34
C SER A 134 6.67 -0.09 5.62
N ILE A 135 6.53 1.21 5.91
CA ILE A 135 5.21 1.79 6.21
C ILE A 135 4.29 1.79 4.98
N LEU A 136 4.80 2.11 3.78
CA LEU A 136 4.01 2.02 2.55
C LEU A 136 3.50 0.59 2.30
N LYS A 137 4.35 -0.42 2.52
CA LYS A 137 3.95 -1.83 2.46
C LYS A 137 2.88 -2.18 3.50
N SER A 138 3.02 -1.67 4.73
CA SER A 138 2.05 -1.87 5.82
C SER A 138 0.70 -1.26 5.48
N ASP A 139 0.67 0.00 5.03
CA ASP A 139 -0.54 0.71 4.63
C ASP A 139 -1.27 -0.06 3.50
N ARG A 140 -0.52 -0.51 2.50
CA ARG A 140 -1.05 -1.34 1.42
C ARG A 140 -1.64 -2.65 1.94
N GLY A 141 -0.92 -3.35 2.84
CA GLY A 141 -1.36 -4.60 3.46
C GLY A 141 -2.66 -4.43 4.26
N PHE A 142 -2.78 -3.35 5.01
CA PHE A 142 -4.00 -2.98 5.74
C PHE A 142 -5.20 -2.81 4.80
N LEU A 143 -5.04 -2.11 3.68
CA LEU A 143 -6.11 -1.95 2.69
C LEU A 143 -6.50 -3.27 2.01
N PHE A 144 -5.52 -4.12 1.67
CA PHE A 144 -5.78 -5.46 1.14
C PHE A 144 -6.61 -6.29 2.12
N TYR A 145 -6.21 -6.29 3.38
CA TYR A 145 -6.88 -7.02 4.44
C TYR A 145 -8.35 -6.57 4.61
N GLN A 146 -8.57 -5.26 4.75
CA GLN A 146 -9.92 -4.73 4.92
C GLN A 146 -10.78 -4.96 3.67
N ALA A 147 -10.25 -4.78 2.47
CA ALA A 147 -10.99 -5.05 1.24
C ALA A 147 -11.38 -6.53 1.10
N ALA A 148 -10.48 -7.46 1.45
CA ALA A 148 -10.78 -8.89 1.45
C ALA A 148 -11.89 -9.24 2.45
N THR A 149 -11.81 -8.66 3.66
CA THR A 149 -12.81 -8.84 4.73
C THR A 149 -14.19 -8.34 4.29
N MET A 150 -14.26 -7.13 3.74
CA MET A 150 -15.51 -6.54 3.27
C MET A 150 -16.09 -7.30 2.06
N ASN A 151 -15.24 -7.81 1.16
CA ASN A 151 -15.68 -8.67 0.06
C ASN A 151 -16.22 -10.03 0.54
N ALA A 152 -15.66 -10.58 1.63
CA ALA A 152 -16.19 -11.78 2.25
C ALA A 152 -17.61 -11.54 2.81
N LEU A 153 -17.79 -10.41 3.51
CA LEU A 153 -19.04 -10.03 4.17
C LEU A 153 -20.09 -9.46 3.22
N ALA A 154 -19.74 -9.15 1.98
CA ALA A 154 -20.58 -8.37 1.09
C ALA A 154 -21.96 -9.02 0.81
N ASN A 155 -22.02 -10.34 0.71
CA ASN A 155 -23.29 -11.04 0.51
C ASN A 155 -24.17 -10.97 1.75
N LEU A 156 -23.59 -11.14 2.94
CA LEU A 156 -24.33 -11.00 4.20
C LEU A 156 -24.88 -9.59 4.37
N LEU A 157 -24.07 -8.55 4.07
CA LEU A 157 -24.48 -7.15 4.22
C LEU A 157 -25.53 -6.70 3.19
N ALA A 158 -25.58 -7.35 2.02
CA ALA A 158 -26.55 -7.07 0.97
C ALA A 158 -27.82 -7.94 1.05
N TYR A 159 -27.83 -8.97 1.89
CA TYR A 159 -28.96 -9.89 2.03
C TYR A 159 -30.16 -9.18 2.66
N ASP A 160 -31.34 -9.33 2.05
CA ASP A 160 -32.61 -8.83 2.58
C ASP A 160 -33.47 -10.01 3.03
N PRO A 161 -33.42 -10.38 4.33
CA PRO A 161 -34.18 -11.52 4.83
C PRO A 161 -35.69 -11.26 4.82
N GLY A 162 -36.14 -10.00 4.79
CA GLY A 162 -37.56 -9.65 4.78
C GLY A 162 -38.18 -9.96 3.41
N PHE A 163 -37.48 -9.58 2.34
CA PHE A 163 -37.87 -9.95 0.97
C PHE A 163 -37.72 -11.45 0.72
N ASP A 164 -36.59 -12.05 1.10
CA ASP A 164 -36.34 -13.47 0.80
C ASP A 164 -37.23 -14.43 1.58
N LEU A 165 -37.84 -13.97 2.68
CA LEU A 165 -38.80 -14.77 3.44
C LEU A 165 -40.24 -14.30 3.24
N SER A 166 -40.54 -13.36 2.35
CA SER A 166 -41.92 -12.86 2.19
C SER A 166 -42.85 -13.83 1.47
N SER A 167 -42.33 -14.87 0.80
CA SER A 167 -43.15 -15.82 0.05
C SER A 167 -43.97 -16.72 0.98
N ASP A 168 -45.21 -16.99 0.57
CA ASP A 168 -46.10 -17.99 1.17
C ASP A 168 -45.95 -19.37 0.50
N ASP A 169 -45.20 -19.45 -0.62
CA ASP A 169 -44.87 -20.71 -1.28
C ASP A 169 -43.70 -21.39 -0.56
N GLN A 170 -43.96 -22.59 -0.01
CA GLN A 170 -42.97 -23.34 0.76
C GLN A 170 -41.77 -23.80 -0.08
N GLN A 171 -41.98 -24.14 -1.36
CA GLN A 171 -40.91 -24.58 -2.25
C GLN A 171 -40.00 -23.40 -2.58
N GLU A 172 -40.57 -22.23 -2.86
CA GLU A 172 -39.81 -21.00 -3.07
C GLU A 172 -39.03 -20.62 -1.82
N LEU A 173 -39.67 -20.62 -0.65
CA LEU A 173 -39.03 -20.30 0.62
C LEU A 173 -37.88 -21.26 0.94
N TYR A 174 -38.07 -22.57 0.71
CA TYR A 174 -37.00 -23.56 0.85
C TYR A 174 -35.81 -23.24 -0.09
N GLN A 175 -36.07 -22.94 -1.36
CA GLN A 175 -35.02 -22.58 -2.31
C GLN A 175 -34.24 -21.33 -1.88
N ARG A 176 -34.93 -20.30 -1.37
CA ARG A 176 -34.30 -19.08 -0.85
C ARG A 176 -33.44 -19.36 0.39
N LEU A 177 -33.89 -20.22 1.29
CA LEU A 177 -33.10 -20.69 2.44
C LEU A 177 -31.85 -21.48 2.01
N VAL A 178 -31.94 -22.31 0.97
CA VAL A 178 -30.78 -23.00 0.37
C VAL A 178 -29.82 -22.02 -0.31
N ALA A 179 -30.33 -20.96 -0.94
CA ALA A 179 -29.46 -19.90 -1.48
C ALA A 179 -28.73 -19.14 -0.37
N ALA A 180 -29.42 -18.82 0.73
CA ALA A 180 -28.86 -18.20 1.92
C ALA A 180 -27.77 -19.08 2.56
N GLN A 181 -27.98 -20.40 2.63
CA GLN A 181 -26.94 -21.37 3.02
C GLN A 181 -25.65 -21.18 2.24
N GLY A 182 -25.75 -21.27 0.91
CA GLY A 182 -24.57 -21.15 0.05
C GLY A 182 -23.90 -19.78 0.20
N GLY A 183 -24.68 -18.73 0.46
CA GLY A 183 -24.18 -17.39 0.78
C GLY A 183 -23.35 -17.35 2.07
N LEU A 184 -23.87 -17.91 3.16
CA LEU A 184 -23.22 -17.99 4.46
C LEU A 184 -21.98 -18.89 4.42
N ASP A 185 -22.04 -20.05 3.76
CA ASP A 185 -20.91 -20.97 3.61
C ASP A 185 -19.74 -20.31 2.87
N ARG A 186 -20.04 -19.60 1.77
CA ARG A 186 -19.03 -18.82 1.03
C ARG A 186 -18.46 -17.68 1.87
N THR A 187 -19.30 -17.00 2.65
CA THR A 187 -18.88 -15.91 3.55
C THR A 187 -17.92 -16.43 4.61
N MET A 188 -18.30 -17.52 5.28
CA MET A 188 -17.50 -18.22 6.29
C MET A 188 -16.16 -18.68 5.73
N LYS A 189 -16.16 -19.36 4.58
CA LYS A 189 -14.93 -19.81 3.92
C LYS A 189 -14.01 -18.63 3.60
N ARG A 190 -14.55 -17.58 2.97
CA ARG A 190 -13.77 -16.40 2.61
C ARG A 190 -13.20 -15.69 3.83
N LEU A 191 -13.96 -15.56 4.93
CA LEU A 191 -13.48 -14.97 6.18
C LEU A 191 -12.32 -15.77 6.79
N LYS A 192 -12.40 -17.10 6.77
CA LYS A 192 -11.31 -17.98 7.22
C LYS A 192 -10.07 -17.91 6.33
N ASP A 193 -10.28 -17.66 5.03
CA ASP A 193 -9.21 -17.51 4.04
C ASP A 193 -8.61 -16.09 4.02
N VAL A 194 -9.21 -15.10 4.71
CA VAL A 194 -8.59 -13.78 4.85
C VAL A 194 -7.30 -13.94 5.64
N ALA A 195 -6.19 -13.47 5.07
CA ALA A 195 -4.90 -13.48 5.75
C ALA A 195 -5.00 -12.78 7.10
N ASN A 196 -4.51 -13.42 8.17
CA ASN A 196 -4.51 -12.83 9.49
C ASN A 196 -3.78 -11.49 9.49
N TYR A 197 -4.45 -10.46 10.00
CA TYR A 197 -3.85 -9.18 10.29
C TYR A 197 -3.69 -9.07 11.80
N GLU A 198 -2.44 -9.00 12.27
CA GLU A 198 -2.07 -9.16 13.69
C GLU A 198 -2.89 -8.26 14.64
N ASN A 199 -3.25 -7.06 14.20
CA ASN A 199 -3.98 -6.10 15.02
C ASN A 199 -5.50 -6.29 15.00
N ASP A 200 -6.06 -7.14 14.12
CA ASP A 200 -7.50 -7.41 14.08
C ASP A 200 -7.90 -8.54 15.02
N LYS A 201 -8.17 -8.17 16.27
CA LYS A 201 -8.65 -9.09 17.30
C LYS A 201 -10.14 -9.43 17.17
N ASN A 202 -10.84 -8.77 16.25
CA ASN A 202 -12.29 -8.75 16.18
C ASN A 202 -12.83 -9.61 15.02
N LEU A 203 -11.97 -10.07 14.10
CA LEU A 203 -12.35 -10.96 12.99
C LEU A 203 -13.00 -12.27 13.48
N GLY A 204 -12.51 -12.84 14.58
CA GLY A 204 -13.06 -14.06 15.17
C GLY A 204 -14.52 -13.91 15.60
N GLN A 205 -14.94 -12.72 16.05
CA GLN A 205 -16.33 -12.45 16.40
C GLN A 205 -17.26 -12.51 15.17
N LEU A 206 -16.78 -12.07 14.01
CA LEU A 206 -17.54 -12.13 12.76
C LEU A 206 -17.73 -13.58 12.29
N ILE A 207 -16.70 -14.41 12.44
CA ILE A 207 -16.76 -15.84 12.15
C ILE A 207 -17.83 -16.50 13.04
N LEU A 208 -17.84 -16.21 14.34
CA LEU A 208 -18.85 -16.74 15.27
C LEU A 208 -20.27 -16.31 14.88
N LEU A 209 -20.45 -15.03 14.54
CA LEU A 209 -21.73 -14.46 14.12
C LEU A 209 -22.27 -15.11 12.83
N VAL A 210 -21.41 -15.35 11.83
CA VAL A 210 -21.81 -16.08 10.61
C VAL A 210 -22.18 -17.53 10.93
N GLY A 211 -21.50 -18.16 11.90
CA GLY A 211 -21.85 -19.51 12.40
C GLY A 211 -23.24 -19.55 13.04
N GLN A 212 -23.55 -18.59 13.92
CA GLN A 212 -24.86 -18.49 14.56
C GLN A 212 -25.99 -18.28 13.54
N LEU A 213 -25.77 -17.43 12.53
CA LEU A 213 -26.73 -17.25 11.43
C LEU A 213 -27.00 -18.55 10.67
N GLN A 214 -25.96 -19.35 10.44
CA GLN A 214 -26.08 -20.64 9.77
C GLN A 214 -26.92 -21.63 10.60
N GLU A 215 -26.68 -21.71 11.91
CA GLU A 215 -27.42 -22.60 12.82
C GLU A 215 -28.91 -22.25 12.89
N VAL A 216 -29.25 -20.97 13.03
CA VAL A 216 -30.66 -20.53 13.10
C VAL A 216 -31.35 -20.73 11.76
N ARG A 217 -30.65 -20.46 10.64
CA ARG A 217 -31.18 -20.73 9.29
C ARG A 217 -31.45 -22.21 9.08
N GLN A 218 -30.56 -23.09 9.53
CA GLN A 218 -30.75 -24.53 9.43
C GLN A 218 -32.03 -24.98 10.17
N LYS A 219 -32.22 -24.53 11.42
CA LYS A 219 -33.45 -24.80 12.20
C LYS A 219 -34.70 -24.29 11.51
N LEU A 220 -34.61 -23.17 10.78
CA LEU A 220 -35.71 -22.63 10.00
C LEU A 220 -36.06 -23.54 8.81
N SER A 221 -35.06 -24.09 8.11
CA SER A 221 -35.27 -24.97 6.95
C SER A 221 -35.76 -26.39 7.27
N GLU A 222 -35.54 -26.89 8.49
CA GLU A 222 -35.87 -28.27 8.86
C GLU A 222 -37.36 -28.50 9.14
N ASN A 223 -38.12 -27.45 9.48
CA ASN A 223 -39.53 -27.59 9.90
C ASN A 223 -40.36 -26.39 9.43
N LEU A 224 -40.63 -26.31 8.12
CA LEU A 224 -41.46 -25.24 7.53
C LEU A 224 -42.94 -25.33 7.94
N ASP A 225 -43.43 -26.55 8.23
CA ASP A 225 -44.82 -26.82 8.62
C ASP A 225 -45.10 -26.68 10.12
N SER A 226 -44.08 -26.38 10.93
CA SER A 226 -44.28 -26.28 12.38
C SER A 226 -45.09 -25.04 12.74
N PRO A 227 -45.96 -25.11 13.76
CA PRO A 227 -46.76 -23.97 14.21
C PRO A 227 -45.91 -22.77 14.63
N ASP A 228 -44.65 -23.00 15.04
CA ASP A 228 -43.70 -21.96 15.44
C ASP A 228 -42.90 -21.38 14.26
N PHE A 229 -43.19 -21.77 13.01
CA PHE A 229 -42.46 -21.32 11.83
C PHE A 229 -42.48 -19.80 11.68
N LEU A 230 -43.64 -19.17 11.85
CA LEU A 230 -43.77 -17.71 11.74
C LEU A 230 -42.92 -16.98 12.78
N LEU A 231 -42.85 -17.50 14.00
CA LEU A 231 -42.00 -16.95 15.06
C LEU A 231 -40.52 -17.08 14.68
N ARG A 232 -40.07 -18.29 14.30
CA ARG A 232 -38.68 -18.56 13.90
C ARG A 232 -38.25 -17.76 12.66
N LYS A 233 -39.17 -17.53 11.73
CA LYS A 233 -38.96 -16.65 10.57
C LYS A 233 -38.66 -15.22 11.02
N GLN A 234 -39.45 -14.67 11.94
CA GLN A 234 -39.22 -13.32 12.48
C GLN A 234 -37.92 -13.24 13.30
N GLU A 235 -37.62 -14.25 14.11
CA GLU A 235 -36.35 -14.35 14.86
C GLU A 235 -35.14 -14.34 13.92
N TYR A 236 -35.21 -15.09 12.82
CA TYR A 236 -34.13 -15.12 11.84
C TYR A 236 -33.97 -13.77 11.10
N ILE A 237 -35.07 -13.12 10.71
CA ILE A 237 -35.03 -11.77 10.12
C ILE A 237 -34.34 -10.79 11.08
N ALA A 238 -34.77 -10.75 12.34
CA ALA A 238 -34.20 -9.88 13.36
C ALA A 238 -32.72 -10.19 13.63
N LEU A 239 -32.36 -11.47 13.67
CA LEU A 239 -30.97 -11.90 13.87
C LEU A 239 -30.08 -11.45 12.72
N VAL A 240 -30.53 -11.60 11.46
CA VAL A 240 -29.76 -11.14 10.28
C VAL A 240 -29.57 -9.62 10.32
N GLN A 241 -30.61 -8.85 10.63
CA GLN A 241 -30.51 -7.39 10.71
C GLN A 241 -29.56 -6.94 11.83
N THR A 242 -29.65 -7.57 13.00
CA THR A 242 -28.73 -7.33 14.13
C THR A 242 -27.31 -7.68 13.74
N ALA A 243 -27.11 -8.83 13.12
CA ALA A 243 -25.81 -9.31 12.67
C ALA A 243 -25.17 -8.38 11.63
N GLN A 244 -25.95 -7.86 10.68
CA GLN A 244 -25.49 -6.87 9.72
C GLN A 244 -25.01 -5.58 10.40
N ALA A 245 -25.77 -5.07 11.39
CA ALA A 245 -25.37 -3.90 12.16
C ALA A 245 -24.10 -4.17 12.99
N ASP A 246 -24.00 -5.32 13.64
CA ASP A 246 -22.85 -5.73 14.43
C ASP A 246 -21.59 -5.89 13.58
N VAL A 247 -21.72 -6.43 12.37
CA VAL A 247 -20.62 -6.49 11.40
C VAL A 247 -20.08 -5.10 11.10
N ILE A 248 -20.95 -4.13 10.77
CA ILE A 248 -20.53 -2.76 10.45
C ILE A 248 -19.86 -2.08 11.66
N LYS A 249 -20.46 -2.23 12.84
CA LYS A 249 -19.92 -1.69 14.09
C LYS A 249 -18.54 -2.28 14.42
N ASN A 250 -18.40 -3.61 14.31
CA ASN A 250 -17.15 -4.33 14.51
C ASN A 250 -16.08 -3.84 13.52
N ARG A 251 -16.45 -3.70 12.23
CA ARG A 251 -15.50 -3.25 11.21
C ARG A 251 -15.05 -1.82 11.41
N SER A 252 -15.95 -0.92 11.80
CA SER A 252 -15.59 0.46 12.15
C SER A 252 -14.66 0.52 13.37
N ALA A 253 -14.97 -0.26 14.42
CA ALA A 253 -14.18 -0.32 15.64
C ALA A 253 -12.73 -0.78 15.43
N PHE A 254 -12.47 -1.63 14.44
CA PHE A 254 -11.12 -1.96 14.01
C PHE A 254 -10.53 -0.91 13.05
N TRP A 255 -11.31 -0.50 12.04
CA TRP A 255 -10.85 0.35 10.95
C TRP A 255 -10.37 1.72 11.44
N VAL A 256 -11.16 2.40 12.27
CA VAL A 256 -10.88 3.80 12.65
C VAL A 256 -9.57 3.92 13.46
N PRO A 257 -9.35 3.15 14.53
CA PRO A 257 -8.11 3.25 15.29
C PRO A 257 -6.88 2.85 14.48
N GLU A 258 -6.95 1.76 13.72
CA GLU A 258 -5.80 1.27 12.93
C GLU A 258 -5.46 2.25 11.79
N LYS A 259 -6.48 2.80 11.10
CA LYS A 259 -6.28 3.85 10.08
C LYS A 259 -5.58 5.07 10.67
N ASN A 260 -6.01 5.54 11.84
CA ASN A 260 -5.42 6.71 12.50
C ASN A 260 -3.97 6.44 12.94
N LYS A 261 -3.68 5.26 13.47
CA LYS A 261 -2.33 4.81 13.81
C LYS A 261 -1.41 4.81 12.59
N LEU A 262 -1.87 4.26 11.47
CA LEU A 262 -1.12 4.24 10.22
C LEU A 262 -0.90 5.65 9.66
N VAL A 263 -1.92 6.52 9.63
CA VAL A 263 -1.76 7.93 9.23
C VAL A 263 -0.70 8.65 10.06
N ALA A 264 -0.69 8.45 11.38
CA ALA A 264 0.31 9.04 12.27
C ALA A 264 1.72 8.48 11.99
N ALA A 265 1.85 7.17 11.83
CA ALA A 265 3.12 6.52 11.51
C ALA A 265 3.67 6.98 10.15
N THR A 266 2.83 7.02 9.10
CA THR A 266 3.20 7.51 7.76
C THR A 266 3.64 8.97 7.82
N ASN A 267 2.94 9.81 8.59
CA ASN A 267 3.36 11.20 8.81
C ASN A 267 4.73 11.32 9.47
N GLN A 268 5.01 10.50 10.50
CA GLN A 268 6.32 10.50 11.16
C GLN A 268 7.43 10.05 10.20
N ARG A 269 7.21 9.01 9.39
CA ARG A 269 8.21 8.53 8.41
C ARG A 269 8.44 9.54 7.30
N HIS A 270 7.39 10.23 6.85
CA HIS A 270 7.48 11.34 5.92
C HIS A 270 8.35 12.47 6.47
N GLN A 271 8.10 12.94 7.70
CA GLN A 271 8.91 13.98 8.33
C GLN A 271 10.38 13.59 8.47
N ASN A 272 10.67 12.35 8.85
CA ASN A 272 12.04 11.83 8.94
C ASN A 272 12.73 11.83 7.56
N LEU A 273 12.03 11.35 6.53
CA LEU A 273 12.57 11.32 5.16
C LEU A 273 12.88 12.73 4.65
N GLN A 274 12.00 13.71 4.92
CA GLN A 274 12.19 15.10 4.51
C GLN A 274 13.47 15.73 5.10
N ILE A 275 13.87 15.38 6.33
CA ILE A 275 15.13 15.86 6.92
C ILE A 275 16.30 15.42 6.03
N HIS A 276 16.33 14.15 5.63
CA HIS A 276 17.40 13.62 4.81
C HIS A 276 17.32 14.08 3.35
N LEU A 277 16.11 14.25 2.81
CA LEU A 277 15.92 14.78 1.46
C LEU A 277 16.48 16.21 1.35
N ARG A 278 16.26 17.07 2.34
CA ARG A 278 16.88 18.41 2.38
C ARG A 278 18.40 18.34 2.42
N LEU A 279 18.96 17.41 3.20
CA LEU A 279 20.42 17.20 3.23
C LEU A 279 20.94 16.78 1.85
N LEU A 280 20.26 15.85 1.17
CA LEU A 280 20.62 15.41 -0.18
C LEU A 280 20.47 16.52 -1.22
N GLN A 281 19.41 17.32 -1.16
CA GLN A 281 19.20 18.46 -2.06
C GLN A 281 20.31 19.50 -1.91
N SER A 282 20.82 19.72 -0.70
CA SER A 282 21.99 20.60 -0.46
C SER A 282 23.32 20.08 -1.00
N VAL A 283 23.32 18.91 -1.67
CA VAL A 283 24.47 18.37 -2.43
C VAL A 283 24.32 18.64 -3.93
N ARG A 284 23.10 18.92 -4.39
CA ARG A 284 22.80 19.21 -5.80
C ARG A 284 23.29 20.60 -6.21
N ASP A 285 23.18 21.56 -5.29
CA ASP A 285 23.63 22.95 -5.41
C ASP A 285 25.14 23.08 -5.15
#